data_AF-A0A9D2D510-F1
#
_entry.id   AF-A0A9D2D510-F1
#
_cell.length_a   1.000
_cell.length_b   1.000
_cell.length_c   1.000
_cell.angle_alpha   90.00
_cell.angle_beta   90.00
_cell.angle_gamma   90.00
#
_symmetry.space_group_name_H-M   'P 1'
#
loop_
_entity.id
_entity.type
_entity.pdbx_description
1 polymer ?
#
loop_
_entity_poly.entity_id
_entity_poly.type
_entity_poly.pdbx_seq_one_letter_code
_entity_poly.pdbx_strand_id
1 'polypeptide(L)'
;MKRELLHTPEGVRDIYNEECEKKLVLEKNMMSMLKTYGYHPIQTPMFEFFDIFAREIGSTSSRELYKFFDREGNTLVLRPDITPSIARCAAKYFSDTRIPLRFCYNGNT
;
A
#
# COMPACT_ATOMS: atom_id res chain seq x y z
N MET A 1 22.71 18.05 -20.66
CA MET A 1 21.73 17.36 -19.80
C MET A 1 21.51 15.96 -20.34
N LYS A 2 21.79 14.92 -19.54
CA LYS A 2 21.65 13.53 -19.97
C LYS A 2 20.16 13.18 -20.14
N ARG A 3 19.77 12.75 -21.34
CA ARG A 3 18.40 12.30 -21.69
C ARG A 3 17.82 11.24 -20.74
N GLU A 4 18.67 10.50 -20.03
CA GLU A 4 18.28 9.53 -18.99
C GLU A 4 17.34 10.09 -17.91
N LEU A 5 17.47 11.37 -17.56
CA LEU A 5 16.63 12.00 -16.53
C LEU A 5 15.16 12.22 -16.95
N LEU A 6 14.83 11.99 -18.22
CA LEU A 6 13.46 12.11 -18.72
C LEU A 6 12.70 10.77 -18.70
N HIS A 7 13.37 9.67 -18.39
CA HIS A 7 12.77 8.35 -18.31
C HIS A 7 12.43 8.00 -16.86
N THR A 8 11.28 7.36 -16.66
CA THR A 8 10.98 6.73 -15.37
C THR A 8 11.91 5.54 -15.13
N PRO A 9 12.23 5.20 -13.86
CA PRO A 9 12.92 3.96 -13.53
C PRO A 9 12.19 2.74 -14.10
N GLU A 10 12.94 1.65 -14.30
CA GLU A 10 12.36 0.37 -14.68
C GLU A 10 11.33 -0.09 -13.63
N GLY A 11 10.20 -0.62 -14.10
CA GLY A 11 9.12 -1.10 -13.24
C GLY A 11 8.10 -0.04 -12.81
N VAL A 12 8.29 1.25 -13.13
CA VAL A 12 7.30 2.30 -12.87
C VAL A 12 6.93 3.07 -14.14
N ARG A 13 5.71 3.60 -14.19
CA ARG A 13 5.17 4.33 -15.34
C ARG A 13 4.32 5.50 -14.91
N ASP A 14 4.29 6.55 -15.74
CA ASP A 14 3.33 7.64 -15.60
C ASP A 14 1.96 7.23 -16.13
N ILE A 15 0.89 7.69 -15.46
CA ILE A 15 -0.51 7.55 -15.91
C ILE A 15 -1.09 8.97 -15.99
N TYR A 16 -1.54 9.39 -17.17
CA TYR A 16 -1.95 10.78 -17.41
C TYR A 16 -3.17 10.88 -18.35
N ASN A 17 -3.77 12.08 -18.43
CA ASN A 17 -4.94 12.41 -19.24
C ASN A 17 -6.10 11.40 -19.03
N GLU A 18 -6.71 10.96 -20.14
CA GLU A 18 -7.88 10.09 -20.17
C GLU A 18 -7.66 8.77 -19.41
N GLU A 19 -6.45 8.22 -19.40
CA GLU A 19 -6.14 6.99 -18.62
C GLU A 19 -6.27 7.26 -17.12
N CYS A 20 -5.70 8.38 -16.65
CA CYS A 20 -5.76 8.78 -15.25
C CYS A 20 -7.21 9.12 -14.83
N GLU A 21 -7.94 9.85 -15.66
CA GLU A 21 -9.35 10.18 -15.41
C GLU A 21 -10.22 8.92 -15.27
N LYS A 22 -10.08 7.97 -16.20
CA LYS A 22 -10.80 6.68 -16.14
C LYS A 22 -10.47 5.89 -14.88
N LYS A 23 -9.18 5.83 -14.51
CA LYS A 23 -8.73 5.19 -13.27
C LYS A 23 -9.40 5.82 -12.05
N LEU A 24 -9.38 7.14 -11.93
CA LEU A 24 -9.97 7.86 -10.79
C LEU A 24 -11.48 7.64 -10.68
N VAL A 25 -12.20 7.63 -11.80
CA VAL A 25 -13.65 7.34 -11.83
C VAL A 25 -13.92 5.91 -11.36
N LEU A 26 -13.16 4.94 -11.85
CA LEU A 26 -13.30 3.54 -11.45
C LEU A 26 -13.05 3.34 -9.96
N GLU A 27 -11.95 3.88 -9.45
CA GLU A 27 -11.58 3.81 -8.03
C GLU A 27 -12.66 4.42 -7.14
N LYS A 28 -13.18 5.60 -7.52
CA LYS A 28 -14.29 6.25 -6.81
C LYS A 28 -15.54 5.37 -6.77
N ASN A 29 -15.90 4.75 -7.88
CA ASN A 29 -17.10 3.90 -7.97
C ASN A 29 -16.94 2.64 -7.11
N MET A 30 -15.78 1.98 -7.16
CA MET A 30 -15.48 0.81 -6.35
C MET A 30 -15.51 1.12 -4.86
N MET A 31 -14.86 2.22 -4.43
CA MET A 31 -14.86 2.65 -3.03
C MET A 31 -16.26 3.05 -2.55
N SER A 32 -17.06 3.70 -3.41
CA SER A 32 -18.46 4.04 -3.09
C SER A 32 -19.31 2.79 -2.90
N MET A 33 -19.11 1.76 -3.72
CA MET A 33 -19.78 0.48 -3.57
C MET A 33 -19.39 -0.20 -2.24
N LEU A 34 -18.10 -0.33 -1.93
CA LEU A 34 -17.66 -0.93 -0.65
C LEU A 34 -18.25 -0.20 0.57
N LYS A 35 -18.40 1.12 0.49
CA LYS A 35 -19.03 1.92 1.55
C LYS A 35 -20.49 1.54 1.78
N THR A 36 -21.26 1.17 0.75
CA THR A 36 -22.66 0.71 0.95
C THR A 36 -22.75 -0.62 1.69
N TYR A 37 -21.68 -1.43 1.70
CA TYR A 37 -21.57 -2.67 2.48
C TYR A 37 -20.98 -2.45 3.89
N GLY A 38 -20.79 -1.19 4.31
CA GLY A 38 -20.29 -0.83 5.64
C GLY A 38 -18.77 -0.97 5.79
N TYR A 39 -18.02 -0.98 4.69
CA TYR A 39 -16.55 -0.84 4.74
C TYR A 39 -16.15 0.63 4.85
N HIS A 40 -15.11 0.88 5.64
CA HIS A 40 -14.57 2.21 5.87
C HIS A 40 -13.16 2.34 5.27
N PRO A 41 -12.84 3.46 4.59
CA PRO A 41 -11.53 3.66 4.00
C PRO A 41 -10.45 3.68 5.08
N ILE A 42 -9.36 2.96 4.84
CA ILE A 42 -8.13 2.99 5.64
C ILE A 42 -6.94 3.30 4.75
N GLN A 43 -5.96 4.01 5.29
CA GLN A 43 -4.69 4.26 4.64
C GLN A 43 -3.55 3.97 5.62
N THR A 44 -2.55 3.24 5.14
CA THR A 44 -1.33 2.92 5.88
C THR A 44 -0.11 3.56 5.18
N PRO A 45 1.03 3.71 5.87
CA PRO A 45 2.28 4.16 5.24
C PRO A 45 2.69 3.30 4.05
N MET A 46 3.29 3.90 3.01
CA MET A 46 3.77 3.15 1.82
C MET A 46 4.97 2.26 2.14
N PHE A 47 5.78 2.66 3.11
CA PHE A 47 6.89 1.85 3.61
C PHE A 47 6.75 1.61 5.09
N GLU A 48 7.17 0.43 5.53
CA GLU A 48 7.21 0.06 6.95
C GLU A 48 8.48 -0.74 7.25
N PHE A 49 8.74 -1.04 8.52
CA PHE A 49 9.88 -1.86 8.91
C PHE A 49 9.85 -3.23 8.25
N PHE A 50 11.02 -3.71 7.82
CA PHE A 50 11.19 -5.02 7.19
C PHE A 50 10.50 -6.15 7.98
N ASP A 51 10.59 -6.12 9.31
CA ASP A 51 10.06 -7.16 10.20
C ASP A 51 8.54 -7.37 10.08
N ILE A 52 7.80 -6.35 9.61
CA ILE A 52 6.35 -6.45 9.38
C ILE A 52 6.03 -7.39 8.22
N PHE A 53 6.95 -7.51 7.25
CA PHE A 53 6.82 -8.37 6.06
C PHE A 53 7.78 -9.57 6.07
N ALA A 54 8.70 -9.63 7.03
CA ALA A 54 9.72 -10.68 7.12
C ALA A 54 9.16 -12.05 7.53
N ARG A 55 8.05 -12.06 8.28
CA ARG A 55 7.31 -13.28 8.58
C ARG A 55 6.54 -13.68 7.33
N GLU A 56 6.48 -14.97 7.00
CA GLU A 56 5.76 -15.59 5.86
C GLU A 56 4.24 -15.39 5.92
N ILE A 57 3.79 -14.14 6.06
CA ILE A 57 2.40 -13.70 6.11
C ILE A 57 2.06 -12.91 4.83
N GLY A 58 3.06 -12.60 4.00
CA GLY A 58 2.90 -11.93 2.71
C GLY A 58 2.81 -12.89 1.53
N SER A 59 2.21 -12.42 0.44
CA SER A 59 2.14 -13.10 -0.86
C SER A 59 3.48 -13.16 -1.63
N THR A 60 4.54 -12.53 -1.09
CA THR A 60 5.76 -12.17 -1.82
C THR A 60 6.99 -12.61 -1.04
N SER A 61 7.98 -13.19 -1.75
CA SER A 61 9.22 -13.64 -1.13
C SER A 61 10.02 -12.46 -0.56
N SER A 62 10.71 -12.66 0.57
CA SER A 62 11.58 -11.63 1.17
C SER A 62 12.71 -11.15 0.24
N ARG A 63 13.03 -11.92 -0.81
CA ARG A 63 13.99 -11.57 -1.86
C ARG A 63 13.45 -10.56 -2.87
N GLU A 64 12.14 -10.46 -3.02
CA GLU A 64 11.46 -9.61 -4.00
C GLU A 64 11.03 -8.26 -3.40
N LEU A 65 11.25 -8.06 -2.10
CA LEU A 65 10.91 -6.82 -1.42
C LEU A 65 11.85 -5.68 -1.81
N TYR A 66 11.27 -4.52 -2.11
CA TYR A 66 12.03 -3.29 -2.33
C TYR A 66 12.50 -2.71 -0.99
N LYS A 67 13.79 -2.91 -0.68
CA LYS A 67 14.40 -2.54 0.62
C LYS A 67 15.22 -1.28 0.50
N PHE A 68 15.17 -0.45 1.53
CA PHE A 68 16.02 0.72 1.65
C PHE A 68 16.29 1.04 3.13
N PHE A 69 17.29 1.89 3.37
CA PHE A 69 17.63 2.34 4.70
C PHE A 69 17.09 3.76 4.93
N ASP A 70 16.54 4.00 6.12
CA ASP A 70 16.30 5.38 6.56
C ASP A 70 17.59 6.07 7.01
N ARG A 71 17.45 7.29 7.53
CA ARG A 71 18.58 8.11 7.97
C ARG A 71 19.25 7.56 9.23
N GLU A 72 18.53 6.78 10.03
CA GLU A 72 19.04 6.14 11.24
C GLU A 72 19.63 4.74 10.97
N GLY A 73 19.52 4.23 9.73
CA GLY A 73 20.05 2.93 9.32
C GLY A 73 19.06 1.78 9.53
N ASN A 74 17.79 2.04 9.84
CA ASN A 74 16.78 0.98 9.92
C ASN A 74 16.44 0.45 8.53
N THR A 75 16.18 -0.85 8.44
CA THR A 75 15.75 -1.47 7.18
C THR A 75 14.24 -1.29 7.00
N LEU A 76 13.87 -0.55 5.97
CA LEU A 76 12.50 -0.32 5.54
C LEU A 76 12.21 -1.07 4.25
N VAL A 77 10.93 -1.34 4.03
CA VAL A 77 10.41 -2.02 2.85
C VAL A 77 9.27 -1.20 2.29
N LEU A 78 9.25 -0.97 0.97
CA LEU A 78 8.02 -0.58 0.29
C LEU A 78 7.05 -1.77 0.37
N ARG A 79 5.87 -1.55 0.96
CA ARG A 79 4.93 -2.63 1.23
C ARG A 79 4.59 -3.40 -0.07
N PRO A 80 4.75 -4.73 -0.13
CA PRO A 80 4.37 -5.52 -1.31
C PRO A 80 2.87 -5.77 -1.38
N ASP A 81 2.18 -5.69 -0.23
CA ASP A 81 0.74 -5.83 -0.07
C ASP A 81 0.28 -4.99 1.12
N ILE A 82 -1.00 -4.64 1.15
CA ILE A 82 -1.59 -3.74 2.16
C ILE A 82 -2.09 -4.53 3.38
N THR A 83 -2.33 -5.84 3.27
CA THR A 83 -2.93 -6.67 4.33
C THR A 83 -2.07 -6.69 5.61
N PRO A 84 -0.74 -6.92 5.58
CA PRO A 84 0.08 -6.89 6.80
C PRO A 84 0.04 -5.52 7.50
N SER A 85 0.04 -4.44 6.73
CA SER A 85 -0.09 -3.08 7.26
C SER A 85 -1.44 -2.84 7.94
N ILE A 86 -2.54 -3.38 7.37
CA ILE A 86 -3.87 -3.32 8.00
C ILE A 86 -3.89 -4.16 9.27
N ALA A 87 -3.34 -5.38 9.25
CA ALA A 87 -3.26 -6.24 10.43
C ALA A 87 -2.49 -5.55 11.58
N ARG A 88 -1.35 -4.93 11.28
CA ARG A 88 -0.59 -4.11 12.25
C ARG A 88 -1.42 -2.94 12.78
N CYS A 89 -2.14 -2.23 11.91
CA CYS A 89 -2.98 -1.11 12.29
C CYS A 89 -4.13 -1.56 13.21
N ALA A 90 -4.79 -2.66 12.86
CA ALA A 90 -5.84 -3.29 13.66
C ALA A 90 -5.31 -3.71 15.04
N ALA A 91 -4.17 -4.41 15.10
CA ALA A 91 -3.56 -4.83 16.35
C ALA A 91 -3.16 -3.66 17.25
N LYS A 92 -2.72 -2.53 16.67
CA LYS A 92 -2.27 -1.36 17.43
C LYS A 92 -3.43 -0.50 17.96
N TYR A 93 -4.45 -0.24 17.14
CA TYR A 93 -5.46 0.77 17.46
C TYR A 93 -6.85 0.19 17.79
N PHE A 94 -7.09 -1.08 17.48
CA PHE A 94 -8.40 -1.71 17.61
C PHE A 94 -8.37 -2.97 18.48
N SER A 95 -7.33 -3.16 19.30
CA SER A 95 -7.17 -4.33 20.19
C SER A 95 -8.36 -4.57 21.10
N ASP A 96 -9.00 -3.50 21.59
CA ASP A 96 -10.12 -3.57 22.54
C ASP A 96 -11.50 -3.48 21.85
N THR A 97 -11.53 -3.42 20.52
CA THR A 97 -12.78 -3.28 19.76
C THR A 97 -13.45 -4.65 19.55
N ARG A 98 -14.70 -4.78 20.00
CA ARG A 98 -15.45 -6.06 19.96
C ARG A 98 -16.32 -6.28 18.71
N ILE A 99 -16.18 -5.48 17.66
CA ILE A 99 -16.98 -5.60 16.43
C ILE A 99 -16.11 -5.99 15.23
N PRO A 100 -16.68 -6.65 14.21
CA PRO A 100 -15.93 -6.91 12.99
C PRO A 100 -15.43 -5.59 12.39
N LEU A 101 -14.11 -5.48 12.24
CA LEU A 101 -13.48 -4.35 11.56
C LEU A 101 -13.66 -4.53 10.06
N ARG A 102 -14.30 -3.56 9.39
CA ARG A 102 -14.50 -3.57 7.94
C ARG A 102 -13.75 -2.41 7.32
N PHE A 103 -12.56 -2.70 6.82
CA PHE A 103 -11.72 -1.70 6.14
C PHE A 103 -11.67 -1.94 4.64
N CYS A 104 -11.77 -0.87 3.86
CA CYS A 104 -11.47 -0.87 2.43
C CYS A 104 -10.28 0.06 2.15
N TYR A 105 -9.56 -0.19 1.06
CA TYR A 105 -8.38 0.59 0.73
C TYR A 105 -8.22 0.68 -0.78
N ASN A 106 -7.53 1.73 -1.19
CA ASN A 106 -6.95 1.86 -2.50
C ASN A 106 -5.53 2.42 -2.30
N GLY A 107 -4.53 1.76 -2.86
CA GLY A 107 -3.15 2.16 -2.64
C GLY A 107 -2.20 1.46 -3.58
N ASN A 108 -1.09 2.15 -3.86
CA ASN A 108 0.02 1.57 -4.61
C ASN A 108 0.77 0.56 -3.72
N THR A 109 1.25 -0.50 -4.37
CA THR A 109 2.11 -1.58 -3.86
C THR A 109 3.23 -1.81 -4.85
#